data_AF-A0A6A4P951-F1
#
_entry.id   AF-A0A6A4P951-F1
#
_cell.length_a   1.000
_cell.length_b   1.000
_cell.length_c   1.000
_cell.angle_alpha   90.00
_cell.angle_beta   90.00
_cell.angle_gamma   90.00
#
_symmetry.space_group_name_H-M   'P 1'
#
loop_
_entity.id
_entity.type
_entity.pdbx_description
1 polymer ?
#
loop_
_entity_poly.entity_id
_entity_poly.type
_entity_poly.pdbx_seq_one_letter_code
_entity_poly.pdbx_strand_id
1 'polypeptide(L)'
;MANQIINPALDPSNPYFMHPNENPDAILVSSLLNGDNYHQWSRAMTMALRSKNKLQFVDGTLPKPLAHDQMFAAWNGCNNLVVSWLSRSIEASIVQSVLWMESAQEIWEDLRERYHQGDTSELIGEIHTSPSKASPFDASSMPLSHNLNRSQTHYHHSLPFCKYQVNTLNTHTVVDEVDHEDVSEHSIWLKMQDEARIGVTVEPILSSYYHSSILSQKSLGSALANHLAIKLSSAKLPNGPLFDLFKGILEGDDLNIMDAVKDDLRAVKERDPACISYVHCFMNFKGFLACQAHRVAHKLWLQGRKVLAVMIQNRVSEVLGVDIHPGAKIGSGILLDHATGIVVGETAVIGNDVSILHNVTLGGNGKISGDRHPKIGDGVLIGAGTCILGNIQIGDAANIGPGSVVIKDVPPRTTVLGNPAHI
;
A
#
# COMPACT_ATOMS: atom_id res chain seq x y z
N MET A 1 -1.20 -40.74 -32.71
CA MET A 1 -0.92 -39.70 -31.70
C MET A 1 -1.00 -38.36 -32.41
N ALA A 2 -2.13 -37.67 -32.27
CA ALA A 2 -2.30 -36.34 -32.86
C ALA A 2 -1.54 -35.32 -31.98
N ASN A 3 -0.59 -34.61 -32.57
CA ASN A 3 0.03 -33.45 -31.94
C ASN A 3 -1.07 -32.42 -31.65
N GLN A 4 -1.47 -32.28 -30.39
CA GLN A 4 -2.21 -31.11 -29.95
C GLN A 4 -1.29 -29.90 -30.18
N ILE A 5 -1.66 -29.05 -31.14
CA ILE A 5 -1.05 -27.73 -31.31
C ILE A 5 -1.41 -26.96 -30.04
N ILE A 6 -0.48 -26.90 -29.09
CA ILE A 6 -0.64 -26.08 -27.88
C ILE A 6 -0.76 -24.64 -28.37
N ASN A 7 -1.92 -24.01 -28.14
CA ASN A 7 -2.10 -22.60 -28.47
C ASN A 7 -1.09 -21.79 -27.64
N PRO A 8 -0.11 -21.12 -28.26
CA PRO A 8 0.94 -20.38 -27.54
C PRO A 8 0.38 -19.33 -26.58
N ALA A 9 -0.82 -18.81 -26.85
CA ALA A 9 -1.52 -17.85 -25.99
C ALA A 9 -2.10 -18.44 -24.69
N LEU A 10 -2.00 -19.77 -24.47
CA LEU A 10 -2.43 -20.46 -23.25
C LEU A 10 -1.27 -20.90 -22.35
N ASP A 11 -0.02 -20.74 -22.81
CA ASP A 11 1.18 -21.06 -22.04
C ASP A 11 1.67 -19.80 -21.31
N PRO A 12 1.65 -19.75 -19.97
CA PRO A 12 2.09 -18.58 -19.20
C PRO A 12 3.56 -18.18 -19.42
N SER A 13 4.38 -19.09 -19.94
CA SER A 13 5.78 -18.83 -20.27
C SER A 13 5.97 -18.22 -21.66
N ASN A 14 4.91 -18.14 -22.47
CA ASN A 14 4.95 -17.59 -23.82
C ASN A 14 4.80 -16.06 -23.80
N PRO A 15 5.56 -15.30 -24.61
CA PRO A 15 5.41 -13.84 -24.71
C PRO A 15 4.02 -13.41 -25.18
N TYR A 16 3.29 -14.25 -25.92
CA TYR A 16 1.92 -14.00 -26.40
C TYR A 16 0.83 -14.24 -25.36
N PHE A 17 1.18 -14.77 -24.19
CA PHE A 17 0.22 -14.96 -23.12
C PHE A 17 -0.12 -13.62 -22.47
N MET A 18 -1.40 -13.27 -22.45
CA MET A 18 -1.92 -12.08 -21.76
C MET A 18 -2.60 -12.53 -20.47
N HIS A 19 -2.05 -12.11 -19.32
CA HIS A 19 -2.62 -12.52 -18.04
C HIS A 19 -3.94 -11.78 -17.79
N PRO A 20 -5.00 -12.40 -17.23
CA PRO A 20 -6.28 -11.71 -16.94
C PRO A 20 -6.20 -10.48 -16.03
N ASN A 21 -5.06 -10.25 -15.38
CA ASN A 21 -4.81 -9.13 -14.47
C ASN A 21 -3.97 -8.02 -15.14
N GLU A 22 -3.57 -8.21 -16.40
CA GLU A 22 -2.86 -7.18 -17.15
C GLU A 22 -3.85 -6.18 -17.72
N ASN A 23 -3.73 -4.94 -17.26
CA ASN A 23 -4.57 -3.83 -17.66
C ASN A 23 -3.72 -2.79 -18.42
N PRO A 24 -4.15 -2.30 -19.60
CA PRO A 24 -3.54 -1.16 -20.28
C PRO A 24 -3.30 0.07 -19.39
N ASP A 25 -4.17 0.32 -18.40
CA ASP A 25 -4.04 1.48 -17.51
C ASP A 25 -3.02 1.31 -16.37
N ALA A 26 -2.36 0.15 -16.27
CA ALA A 26 -1.39 -0.11 -15.22
C ALA A 26 -0.15 0.81 -15.35
N ILE A 27 0.22 1.44 -14.25
CA ILE A 27 1.45 2.24 -14.15
C ILE A 27 2.61 1.28 -13.85
N LEU A 28 3.46 1.03 -14.84
CA LEU A 28 4.59 0.10 -14.71
C LEU A 28 5.81 0.72 -14.02
N VAL A 29 6.01 2.02 -14.20
CA VAL A 29 7.12 2.79 -13.62
C VAL A 29 6.57 4.09 -13.06
N SER A 30 7.03 4.47 -11.86
CA SER A 30 6.55 5.67 -11.16
C SER A 30 7.16 6.96 -11.68
N SER A 31 8.39 6.89 -12.20
CA SER A 31 9.11 8.03 -12.78
C SER A 31 8.83 8.09 -14.27
N LEU A 32 8.12 9.14 -14.71
CA LEU A 32 7.90 9.39 -16.13
C LEU A 32 9.20 9.81 -16.80
N LEU A 33 9.41 9.38 -18.04
CA LEU A 33 10.51 9.91 -18.86
C LEU A 33 10.23 11.39 -19.16
N ASN A 34 11.16 12.25 -18.77
CA ASN A 34 11.07 13.72 -18.92
C ASN A 34 12.20 14.31 -19.79
N GLY A 35 13.09 13.44 -20.31
CA GLY A 35 14.17 13.79 -21.23
C GLY A 35 15.56 13.70 -20.61
N ASP A 36 15.68 13.96 -19.30
CA ASP A 36 16.96 13.97 -18.58
C ASP A 36 17.22 12.66 -17.83
N ASN A 37 16.20 11.82 -17.63
CA ASN A 37 16.26 10.61 -16.81
C ASN A 37 16.21 9.29 -17.61
N TYR A 38 16.68 9.30 -18.87
CA TYR A 38 16.49 8.18 -19.80
C TYR A 38 17.08 6.86 -19.29
N HIS A 39 18.28 6.83 -18.71
CA HIS A 39 18.89 5.59 -18.22
C HIS A 39 18.13 5.02 -17.03
N GLN A 40 17.68 5.88 -16.11
CA GLN A 40 16.87 5.46 -14.96
C GLN A 40 15.53 4.89 -15.43
N TRP A 41 14.84 5.62 -16.32
CA TRP A 41 13.55 5.21 -16.88
C TRP A 41 13.66 3.91 -17.69
N SER A 42 14.61 3.83 -18.62
CA SER A 42 14.77 2.66 -19.50
C SER A 42 15.12 1.40 -18.72
N ARG A 43 15.93 1.52 -17.67
CA ARG A 43 16.24 0.41 -16.76
C ARG A 43 15.01 -0.06 -15.99
N ALA A 44 14.24 0.88 -15.41
CA ALA A 44 13.01 0.55 -14.68
C ALA A 44 11.97 -0.11 -15.59
N MET A 45 11.77 0.44 -16.80
CA MET A 45 10.82 -0.07 -17.77
C MET A 45 11.22 -1.45 -18.30
N THR A 46 12.51 -1.66 -18.56
CA THR A 46 13.06 -2.98 -18.94
C THR A 46 12.77 -4.03 -17.87
N MET A 47 12.96 -3.71 -16.58
CA MET A 47 12.66 -4.61 -15.48
C MET A 47 11.17 -4.94 -15.39
N ALA A 48 10.30 -3.93 -15.52
CA ALA A 48 8.85 -4.12 -15.50
C ALA A 48 8.38 -5.03 -16.65
N LEU A 49 8.83 -4.77 -17.89
CA LEU A 49 8.47 -5.58 -19.05
C LEU A 49 9.01 -7.02 -18.95
N ARG A 50 10.23 -7.20 -18.42
CA ARG A 50 10.80 -8.54 -18.19
C ARG A 50 9.99 -9.34 -17.16
N SER A 51 9.52 -8.70 -16.09
CA SER A 51 8.67 -9.37 -15.07
C SER A 51 7.33 -9.86 -15.63
N LYS A 52 6.87 -9.25 -16.73
CA LYS A 52 5.62 -9.58 -17.43
C LYS A 52 5.82 -10.45 -18.68
N ASN A 53 7.06 -10.87 -18.96
CA ASN A 53 7.41 -11.60 -20.18
C ASN A 53 7.06 -10.83 -21.48
N LYS A 54 7.24 -9.50 -21.48
CA LYS A 54 6.91 -8.61 -22.61
C LYS A 54 8.10 -7.83 -23.16
N LEU A 55 9.31 -8.07 -22.65
CA LEU A 55 10.53 -7.39 -23.10
C LEU A 55 10.79 -7.58 -24.61
N GLN A 56 10.40 -8.74 -25.15
CA GLN A 56 10.67 -9.09 -26.54
C GLN A 56 9.93 -8.21 -27.57
N PHE A 57 8.87 -7.51 -27.13
CA PHE A 57 8.12 -6.56 -27.95
C PHE A 57 8.84 -5.21 -28.14
N VAL A 58 9.88 -4.92 -27.34
CA VAL A 58 10.64 -3.66 -27.41
C VAL A 58 12.10 -3.85 -27.82
N ASP A 59 12.68 -5.04 -27.58
CA ASP A 59 14.09 -5.32 -27.90
C ASP A 59 14.30 -5.86 -29.34
N GLY A 60 13.21 -6.05 -30.09
CA GLY A 60 13.23 -6.52 -31.48
C GLY A 60 13.46 -8.02 -31.65
N THR A 61 13.53 -8.80 -30.57
CA THR A 61 13.71 -10.25 -30.64
C THR A 61 12.45 -11.01 -31.07
N LEU A 62 11.27 -10.36 -31.03
CA LEU A 62 9.99 -10.91 -31.47
C LEU A 62 9.41 -10.09 -32.66
N PRO A 63 9.75 -10.42 -33.91
CA PRO A 63 9.32 -9.66 -35.07
C PRO A 63 7.81 -9.74 -35.29
N LYS A 64 7.23 -8.66 -35.85
CA LYS A 64 5.80 -8.59 -36.22
C LYS A 64 5.45 -9.71 -37.22
N PRO A 65 4.52 -10.62 -36.90
CA PRO A 65 4.05 -11.64 -37.84
C PRO A 65 3.34 -11.02 -39.05
N LEU A 66 3.27 -11.78 -40.15
CA LEU A 66 2.46 -11.38 -41.31
C LEU A 66 0.97 -11.33 -40.92
N ALA A 67 0.19 -10.43 -41.55
CA ALA A 67 -1.22 -10.23 -41.22
C ALA A 67 -2.10 -11.50 -41.35
N HIS A 68 -1.66 -12.47 -42.14
CA HIS A 68 -2.36 -13.74 -42.37
C HIS A 68 -1.89 -14.87 -41.42
N ASP A 69 -0.93 -14.58 -40.54
CA ASP A 69 -0.42 -15.52 -39.54
C ASP A 69 -1.43 -15.69 -38.39
N GLN A 70 -1.61 -16.92 -37.91
CA GLN A 70 -2.50 -17.22 -36.79
C GLN A 70 -2.07 -16.53 -35.48
N MET A 71 -0.78 -16.20 -35.33
CA MET A 71 -0.23 -15.51 -34.17
C MET A 71 -0.34 -13.99 -34.26
N PHE A 72 -0.74 -13.44 -35.42
CA PHE A 72 -0.85 -11.99 -35.62
C PHE A 72 -1.79 -11.33 -34.61
N ALA A 73 -2.95 -11.93 -34.36
CA ALA A 73 -3.94 -11.38 -33.42
C ALA A 73 -3.41 -11.34 -31.97
N ALA A 74 -2.71 -12.40 -31.54
CA ALA A 74 -2.14 -12.48 -30.20
C ALA A 74 -0.93 -11.54 -30.03
N TRP A 75 -0.08 -11.45 -31.06
CA TRP A 75 1.01 -10.46 -31.13
C TRP A 75 0.45 -9.04 -31.03
N ASN A 76 -0.58 -8.72 -31.82
CA ASN A 76 -1.16 -7.37 -31.88
C ASN A 76 -1.78 -6.95 -30.54
N GLY A 77 -2.46 -7.87 -29.84
CA GLY A 77 -3.00 -7.61 -28.50
C GLY A 77 -1.91 -7.29 -27.49
N CYS A 78 -0.82 -8.08 -27.47
CA CYS A 78 0.30 -7.84 -26.57
C CYS A 78 1.09 -6.57 -26.94
N ASN A 79 1.30 -6.30 -28.22
CA ASN A 79 1.93 -5.08 -28.70
C ASN A 79 1.17 -3.83 -28.23
N ASN A 80 -0.16 -3.80 -28.41
CA ASN A 80 -0.99 -2.66 -28.01
C ASN A 80 -0.98 -2.42 -26.50
N LEU A 81 -0.91 -3.50 -25.71
CA LEU A 81 -0.76 -3.43 -24.26
C LEU A 81 0.56 -2.76 -23.87
N VAL A 82 1.67 -3.17 -24.51
CA VAL A 82 3.00 -2.58 -24.26
C VAL A 82 3.08 -1.14 -24.74
N VAL A 83 2.49 -0.81 -25.90
CA VAL A 83 2.36 0.57 -26.41
C VAL A 83 1.64 1.45 -25.38
N SER A 84 0.55 0.94 -24.79
CA SER A 84 -0.20 1.66 -23.75
C SER A 84 0.67 1.96 -22.52
N TRP A 85 1.38 0.95 -22.01
CA TRP A 85 2.28 1.12 -20.87
C TRP A 85 3.44 2.08 -21.17
N LEU A 86 4.02 2.01 -22.37
CA LEU A 86 5.05 2.95 -22.80
C LEU A 86 4.48 4.37 -22.81
N SER A 87 3.33 4.58 -23.47
CA SER A 87 2.68 5.89 -23.59
C SER A 87 2.31 6.52 -22.23
N ARG A 88 1.98 5.69 -21.24
CA ARG A 88 1.68 6.15 -19.87
C ARG A 88 2.93 6.39 -19.01
N SER A 89 4.09 5.94 -19.45
CA SER A 89 5.37 6.06 -18.74
C SER A 89 6.22 7.24 -19.22
N ILE A 90 5.69 8.11 -20.08
CA ILE A 90 6.36 9.28 -20.65
C ILE A 90 5.56 10.53 -20.31
N GLU A 91 6.25 11.67 -20.16
CA GLU A 91 5.56 12.95 -19.96
C GLU A 91 4.72 13.36 -21.17
N ALA A 92 3.65 14.12 -20.92
CA ALA A 92 2.68 14.54 -21.95
C ALA A 92 3.33 15.31 -23.11
N SER A 93 4.43 16.03 -22.84
CA SER A 93 5.25 16.73 -23.84
C SER A 93 5.91 15.77 -24.84
N ILE A 94 6.30 14.58 -24.39
CA ILE A 94 6.98 13.55 -25.19
C ILE A 94 5.95 12.64 -25.88
N VAL A 95 4.85 12.30 -25.20
CA VAL A 95 3.81 11.39 -25.71
C VAL A 95 3.27 11.81 -27.09
N GLN A 96 3.10 13.12 -27.33
CA GLN A 96 2.59 13.63 -28.61
C GLN A 96 3.47 13.24 -29.82
N SER A 97 4.76 13.00 -29.59
CA SER A 97 5.70 12.65 -30.64
C SER A 97 5.72 11.16 -30.99
N VAL A 98 5.19 10.29 -30.12
CA VAL A 98 5.18 8.83 -30.32
C VAL A 98 3.78 8.26 -30.59
N LEU A 99 2.73 9.09 -30.50
CA LEU A 99 1.33 8.69 -30.66
C LEU A 99 1.02 7.99 -32.00
N TRP A 100 1.81 8.29 -33.04
CA TRP A 100 1.62 7.78 -34.40
C TRP A 100 2.31 6.44 -34.67
N MET A 101 3.12 5.95 -33.74
CA MET A 101 3.89 4.72 -33.91
C MET A 101 3.01 3.51 -33.61
N GLU A 102 3.06 2.51 -34.48
CA GLU A 102 2.16 1.35 -34.39
C GLU A 102 2.73 0.22 -33.52
N SER A 103 4.05 0.18 -33.34
CA SER A 103 4.72 -0.87 -32.57
C SER A 103 5.41 -0.35 -31.32
N ALA A 104 5.41 -1.17 -30.27
CA ALA A 104 6.14 -0.89 -29.04
C ALA A 104 7.65 -0.75 -29.29
N GLN A 105 8.19 -1.51 -30.25
CA GLN A 105 9.57 -1.43 -30.68
C GLN A 105 9.91 -0.06 -31.27
N GLU A 106 9.08 0.46 -32.19
CA GLU A 106 9.28 1.81 -32.78
C GLU A 106 9.34 2.89 -31.69
N ILE A 107 8.40 2.87 -30.75
CA ILE A 107 8.37 3.81 -29.63
C ILE A 107 9.65 3.68 -28.79
N TRP A 108 10.07 2.46 -28.48
CA TRP A 108 11.25 2.21 -27.66
C TRP A 108 12.54 2.70 -28.33
N GLU A 109 12.71 2.42 -29.63
CA GLU A 109 13.87 2.83 -30.40
C GLU A 109 13.95 4.35 -30.56
N ASP A 110 12.83 5.00 -30.87
CA ASP A 110 12.75 6.45 -31.00
C ASP A 110 13.04 7.18 -29.67
N LEU A 111 12.49 6.72 -28.55
CA LEU A 111 12.81 7.28 -27.23
C LEU A 111 14.29 7.08 -26.88
N ARG A 112 14.86 5.93 -27.22
CA ARG A 112 16.30 5.65 -27.05
C ARG A 112 17.13 6.65 -27.84
N GLU A 113 16.88 6.77 -29.13
CA GLU A 113 17.68 7.65 -30.00
C GLU A 113 17.65 9.10 -29.53
N ARG A 114 16.49 9.60 -29.07
CA ARG A 114 16.34 10.99 -28.67
C ARG A 114 16.92 11.32 -27.30
N TYR A 115 16.81 10.41 -26.33
CA TYR A 115 17.10 10.74 -24.92
C TYR A 115 18.30 9.99 -24.31
N HIS A 116 18.91 9.01 -25.01
CA HIS A 116 20.07 8.29 -24.49
C HIS A 116 21.31 9.17 -24.24
N GLN A 117 21.41 10.35 -24.85
CA GLN A 117 22.57 11.25 -24.72
C GLN A 117 22.42 12.30 -23.62
N GLY A 118 21.18 12.71 -23.28
CA GLY A 118 20.91 13.80 -22.32
C GLY A 118 21.44 13.53 -20.91
N ASP A 119 21.48 12.25 -20.53
CA ASP A 119 21.85 11.75 -19.20
C ASP A 119 23.39 11.69 -18.97
N THR A 120 24.21 11.97 -19.98
CA THR A 120 25.69 11.97 -19.85
C THR A 120 26.27 13.26 -19.25
N SER A 121 25.47 14.34 -19.22
CA SER A 121 25.95 15.66 -18.77
C SER A 121 26.04 15.80 -17.25
N GLU A 122 25.20 15.08 -16.49
CA GLU A 122 25.23 15.11 -15.02
C GLU A 122 26.25 14.13 -14.43
N LEU A 123 26.48 12.98 -15.08
CA LEU A 123 27.47 11.98 -14.63
C LEU A 123 28.93 12.45 -14.72
N ILE A 124 29.25 13.41 -15.59
CA ILE A 124 30.60 14.00 -15.71
C ILE A 124 30.80 15.16 -14.72
N GLY A 125 29.73 15.84 -14.29
CA GLY A 125 29.79 16.97 -13.35
C GLY A 125 30.08 16.56 -11.90
N GLU A 126 29.66 15.36 -11.49
CA GLU A 126 29.86 14.86 -10.12
C GLU A 126 31.26 14.29 -9.86
N ILE A 127 32.04 13.94 -10.89
CA ILE A 127 33.41 13.42 -10.74
C ILE A 127 34.43 14.56 -10.53
N HIS A 128 34.12 15.81 -10.91
CA HIS A 128 35.07 16.93 -10.88
C HIS A 128 34.88 17.99 -9.78
N THR A 129 33.96 17.79 -8.82
CA THR A 129 33.74 18.77 -7.74
C THR A 129 34.05 18.20 -6.36
N SER A 130 35.34 17.93 -6.12
CA SER A 130 35.91 17.93 -4.77
C SER A 130 36.78 19.17 -4.60
N PRO A 131 36.40 20.21 -3.82
CA PRO A 131 37.30 21.30 -3.54
C PRO A 131 38.07 21.04 -2.24
N SER A 132 39.36 20.76 -2.41
CA SER A 132 40.36 20.97 -1.38
C SER A 132 40.74 22.47 -1.29
N LYS A 133 40.94 22.92 -0.05
CA LYS A 133 41.70 24.10 0.40
C LYS A 133 40.98 25.46 0.48
N ALA A 134 41.39 26.15 1.54
CA ALA A 134 40.77 27.31 2.16
C ALA A 134 41.51 28.64 1.85
N SER A 135 40.71 29.71 1.86
CA SER A 135 41.00 31.10 2.30
C SER A 135 41.85 32.03 1.39
N PRO A 136 41.80 33.38 1.60
CA PRO A 136 40.65 34.28 1.86
C PRO A 136 40.74 35.62 1.05
N PHE A 137 39.91 36.63 1.40
CA PHE A 137 39.83 38.06 0.94
C PHE A 137 38.88 38.37 -0.24
N ASP A 138 38.12 39.47 -0.32
CA ASP A 138 37.74 40.57 0.59
C ASP A 138 36.52 41.34 0.00
N ALA A 139 35.95 42.24 0.78
CA ALA A 139 34.72 43.01 0.58
C ALA A 139 34.71 44.11 -0.52
N SER A 140 33.50 44.69 -0.70
CA SER A 140 33.11 45.92 -1.43
C SER A 140 32.95 45.74 -2.95
N SER A 141 31.96 46.28 -3.67
CA SER A 141 31.16 47.51 -3.52
C SER A 141 29.98 47.49 -4.51
N MET A 142 28.79 47.98 -4.10
CA MET A 142 27.77 48.50 -5.02
C MET A 142 28.17 49.89 -5.56
N PRO A 143 27.60 50.35 -6.69
CA PRO A 143 26.53 51.36 -6.58
C PRO A 143 25.36 51.24 -7.58
N LEU A 144 24.37 52.09 -7.29
CA LEU A 144 22.98 52.21 -7.72
C LEU A 144 22.69 52.84 -9.10
N SER A 145 21.38 52.74 -9.44
CA SER A 145 20.53 53.66 -10.24
C SER A 145 20.43 53.36 -11.74
N HIS A 146 19.31 53.51 -12.47
CA HIS A 146 18.01 54.20 -12.28
C HIS A 146 17.01 53.48 -13.25
N ASN A 147 15.88 52.93 -12.81
CA ASN A 147 14.51 53.50 -12.75
C ASN A 147 13.87 53.92 -14.10
N LEU A 148 12.77 53.26 -14.51
CA LEU A 148 11.58 53.90 -15.11
C LEU A 148 10.34 52.99 -15.10
N ASN A 149 9.37 53.46 -14.29
CA ASN A 149 7.96 53.11 -14.11
C ASN A 149 7.17 52.51 -15.30
N ARG A 150 6.25 51.57 -14.98
CA ARG A 150 4.81 51.83 -15.22
C ARG A 150 3.85 50.98 -14.35
N SER A 151 2.99 51.72 -13.66
CA SER A 151 1.59 51.45 -13.28
C SER A 151 1.25 50.37 -12.25
N GLN A 152 0.75 50.88 -11.13
CA GLN A 152 0.02 50.26 -10.03
C GLN A 152 -1.31 49.62 -10.47
N THR A 153 -1.66 48.49 -9.83
CA THR A 153 -2.94 48.30 -9.14
C THR A 153 -2.71 47.44 -7.89
N HIS A 154 -3.22 47.88 -6.74
CA HIS A 154 -3.03 47.26 -5.43
C HIS A 154 -4.20 46.34 -5.05
N TYR A 155 -3.83 45.21 -4.43
CA TYR A 155 -4.45 44.47 -3.32
C TYR A 155 -5.97 44.35 -3.19
N HIS A 156 -6.47 43.12 -3.21
CA HIS A 156 -6.87 42.35 -2.01
C HIS A 156 -7.52 41.03 -2.44
N HIS A 157 -6.87 39.88 -2.18
CA HIS A 157 -7.55 38.58 -2.19
C HIS A 157 -7.40 37.94 -0.81
N SER A 158 -8.34 38.28 0.06
CA SER A 158 -8.74 37.48 1.20
C SER A 158 -10.07 36.82 0.82
N LEU A 159 -10.08 35.50 0.66
CA LEU A 159 -11.30 34.70 0.55
C LEU A 159 -11.42 33.79 1.77
N PRO A 160 -12.64 33.50 2.22
CA PRO A 160 -12.92 33.23 3.62
C PRO A 160 -13.10 31.75 3.92
N PHE A 161 -12.82 31.45 5.18
CA PHE A 161 -13.31 30.30 5.95
C PHE A 161 -14.76 29.93 5.61
N CYS A 162 -14.99 28.66 5.27
CA CYS A 162 -16.32 28.06 5.35
C CYS A 162 -16.56 27.61 6.79
N LYS A 163 -17.33 28.41 7.55
CA LYS A 163 -17.96 28.00 8.81
C LYS A 163 -19.33 27.43 8.47
N TYR A 164 -19.60 26.16 8.82
CA TYR A 164 -20.97 25.69 8.91
C TYR A 164 -21.55 26.09 10.26
N GLN A 165 -22.47 27.06 10.22
CA GLN A 165 -23.35 27.47 11.30
C GLN A 165 -24.62 26.59 11.23
N VAL A 166 -24.92 25.85 12.29
CA VAL A 166 -26.20 25.15 12.44
C VAL A 166 -27.21 26.15 12.96
N ASN A 167 -28.26 26.42 12.18
CA ASN A 167 -29.41 27.19 12.64
C ASN A 167 -30.33 26.30 13.48
N THR A 168 -30.47 26.67 14.74
CA THR A 168 -31.52 26.24 15.66
C THR A 168 -32.90 26.69 15.18
N LEU A 169 -33.84 25.75 15.10
CA LEU A 169 -35.27 26.01 15.21
C LEU A 169 -35.84 25.05 16.28
N ASN A 170 -36.24 25.66 17.40
CA ASN A 170 -36.95 25.03 18.50
C ASN A 170 -38.34 24.55 18.03
N THR A 171 -38.62 23.27 18.24
CA THR A 171 -39.98 22.82 18.56
C THR A 171 -39.90 21.90 19.77
N HIS A 172 -40.40 22.43 20.89
CA HIS A 172 -40.60 21.72 22.14
C HIS A 172 -41.53 20.52 21.92
N THR A 173 -41.05 19.33 22.20
CA THR A 173 -41.89 18.22 22.67
C THR A 173 -41.08 17.38 23.64
N VAL A 174 -41.70 17.18 24.81
CA VAL A 174 -41.22 16.52 26.03
C VAL A 174 -40.49 15.21 25.69
N VAL A 175 -39.23 15.10 26.09
CA VAL A 175 -38.50 13.84 26.10
C VAL A 175 -38.42 13.44 27.57
N ASP A 176 -39.07 12.33 27.90
CA ASP A 176 -38.93 11.68 29.20
C ASP A 176 -37.45 11.40 29.45
N GLU A 177 -36.94 11.89 30.57
CA GLU A 177 -35.64 11.54 31.14
C GLU A 177 -35.67 10.04 31.43
N VAL A 178 -35.11 9.25 30.51
CA VAL A 178 -34.69 7.89 30.80
C VAL A 178 -33.21 7.98 31.10
N ASP A 179 -32.89 7.81 32.38
CA ASP A 179 -31.55 7.62 32.90
C ASP A 179 -30.78 6.64 32.00
N HIS A 180 -29.82 7.15 31.23
CA HIS A 180 -28.82 6.33 30.56
C HIS A 180 -27.81 5.88 31.61
N GLU A 181 -28.25 4.97 32.49
CA GLU A 181 -27.36 4.09 33.24
C GLU A 181 -26.47 3.34 32.25
N ASP A 182 -25.16 3.31 32.55
CA ASP A 182 -24.12 2.56 31.87
C ASP A 182 -24.54 1.12 31.58
N VAL A 183 -25.05 0.87 30.36
CA VAL A 183 -25.29 -0.48 29.84
C VAL A 183 -23.94 -1.04 29.40
N SER A 184 -23.28 -1.70 30.36
CA SER A 184 -22.07 -2.51 30.20
C SER A 184 -21.93 -3.17 28.83
N GLU A 185 -20.72 -3.11 28.24
CA GLU A 185 -20.22 -3.91 27.11
C GLU A 185 -21.14 -5.09 26.72
N HIS A 186 -22.14 -4.82 25.89
CA HIS A 186 -22.80 -5.88 25.14
C HIS A 186 -21.71 -6.55 24.31
N SER A 187 -21.34 -7.78 24.70
CA SER A 187 -20.21 -8.53 24.11
C SER A 187 -20.21 -8.37 22.59
N ILE A 188 -19.13 -7.82 22.02
CA ILE A 188 -18.96 -7.63 20.56
C ILE A 188 -19.34 -8.91 19.81
N TRP A 189 -19.05 -10.06 20.41
CA TRP A 189 -19.43 -11.36 19.87
C TRP A 189 -20.94 -11.57 19.72
N LEU A 190 -21.75 -11.21 20.72
CA LEU A 190 -23.21 -11.30 20.63
C LEU A 190 -23.74 -10.39 19.52
N LYS A 191 -23.23 -9.16 19.44
CA LYS A 191 -23.59 -8.23 18.38
C LYS A 191 -23.22 -8.78 17.00
N MET A 192 -22.05 -9.41 16.87
CA MET A 192 -21.67 -10.08 15.63
C MET A 192 -22.59 -11.25 15.29
N GLN A 193 -23.04 -12.03 16.28
CA GLN A 193 -24.01 -13.10 16.04
C GLN A 193 -25.36 -12.54 15.54
N ASP A 194 -25.83 -11.42 16.09
CA ASP A 194 -27.06 -10.76 15.64
C ASP A 194 -26.92 -10.19 14.22
N GLU A 195 -25.83 -9.49 13.94
CA GLU A 195 -25.50 -8.99 12.60
C GLU A 195 -25.42 -10.14 11.58
N ALA A 196 -24.84 -11.28 11.95
CA ALA A 196 -24.77 -12.46 11.09
C ALA A 196 -26.14 -13.10 10.84
N ARG A 197 -27.02 -13.16 11.86
CA ARG A 197 -28.41 -13.64 11.68
C ARG A 197 -29.18 -12.76 10.70
N ILE A 198 -29.03 -11.43 10.82
CA ILE A 198 -29.61 -10.49 9.86
C ILE A 198 -29.00 -10.73 8.47
N GLY A 199 -27.69 -10.89 8.36
CA GLY A 199 -26.99 -11.19 7.11
C GLY A 199 -27.52 -12.42 6.38
N VAL A 200 -27.83 -13.50 7.11
CA VAL A 200 -28.45 -14.72 6.56
C VAL A 200 -29.83 -14.42 5.94
N THR A 201 -30.63 -13.59 6.59
CA THR A 201 -31.98 -13.23 6.08
C THR A 201 -31.94 -12.29 4.89
N VAL A 202 -30.99 -11.35 4.88
CA VAL A 202 -30.83 -10.35 3.82
C VAL A 202 -30.21 -10.95 2.57
N GLU A 203 -29.22 -11.83 2.72
CA GLU A 203 -28.49 -12.44 1.60
C GLU A 203 -28.36 -13.96 1.77
N PRO A 204 -29.40 -14.74 1.39
CA PRO A 204 -29.44 -16.18 1.62
C PRO A 204 -28.32 -16.97 0.95
N ILE A 205 -27.73 -16.49 -0.16
CA ILE A 205 -26.61 -17.19 -0.82
C ILE A 205 -25.37 -17.30 0.09
N LEU A 206 -25.22 -16.37 1.06
CA LEU A 206 -24.13 -16.35 2.02
C LEU A 206 -24.47 -17.08 3.32
N SER A 207 -25.63 -17.73 3.43
CA SER A 207 -26.10 -18.37 4.66
C SER A 207 -25.07 -19.35 5.25
N SER A 208 -24.58 -20.29 4.43
CA SER A 208 -23.55 -21.25 4.85
C SER A 208 -22.25 -20.56 5.30
N TYR A 209 -21.91 -19.42 4.70
CA TYR A 209 -20.71 -18.68 5.05
C TYR A 209 -20.83 -18.00 6.41
N TYR A 210 -21.96 -17.34 6.71
CA TYR A 210 -22.25 -16.80 8.05
C TYR A 210 -22.36 -17.90 9.11
N HIS A 211 -23.02 -19.02 8.79
CA HIS A 211 -23.15 -20.13 9.73
C HIS A 211 -21.81 -20.75 10.10
N SER A 212 -20.96 -21.05 9.10
CA SER A 212 -19.66 -21.66 9.35
C SER A 212 -18.67 -20.68 10.02
N SER A 213 -18.71 -19.40 9.65
CA SER A 213 -17.75 -18.40 10.15
C SER A 213 -18.11 -17.85 11.52
N ILE A 214 -19.41 -17.74 11.86
CA ILE A 214 -19.87 -17.05 13.07
C ILE A 214 -20.85 -17.91 13.87
N LEU A 215 -22.02 -18.24 13.31
CA LEU A 215 -23.14 -18.75 14.11
C LEU A 215 -22.89 -20.15 14.71
N SER A 216 -22.02 -20.96 14.10
CA SER A 216 -21.65 -22.29 14.60
C SER A 216 -20.42 -22.27 15.51
N GLN A 217 -19.79 -21.11 15.69
CA GLN A 217 -18.57 -20.96 16.48
C GLN A 217 -18.93 -20.71 17.95
N LYS A 218 -18.11 -21.27 18.86
CA LYS A 218 -18.37 -21.19 20.31
C LYS A 218 -17.98 -19.84 20.91
N SER A 219 -17.03 -19.15 20.29
CA SER A 219 -16.42 -17.91 20.80
C SER A 219 -15.87 -17.09 19.63
N LEU A 220 -15.59 -15.81 19.88
CA LEU A 220 -14.87 -14.95 18.93
C LEU A 220 -13.48 -15.51 18.59
N GLY A 221 -12.77 -16.07 19.57
CA GLY A 221 -11.44 -16.67 19.38
C GLY A 221 -11.47 -17.89 18.45
N SER A 222 -12.40 -18.84 18.68
CA SER A 222 -12.62 -19.99 17.79
C SER A 222 -13.05 -19.55 16.38
N ALA A 223 -13.91 -18.54 16.28
CA ALA A 223 -14.33 -17.99 15.00
C ALA A 223 -13.14 -17.41 14.22
N LEU A 224 -12.31 -16.60 14.88
CA LEU A 224 -11.14 -15.97 14.27
C LEU A 224 -10.10 -17.02 13.86
N ALA A 225 -9.86 -18.01 14.72
CA ALA A 225 -8.98 -19.14 14.40
C ALA A 225 -9.43 -19.87 13.14
N ASN A 226 -10.72 -20.19 13.04
CA ASN A 226 -11.29 -20.88 11.88
C ASN A 226 -11.15 -20.02 10.61
N HIS A 227 -11.46 -18.73 10.70
CA HIS A 227 -11.41 -17.82 9.56
C HIS A 227 -9.99 -17.62 9.05
N LEU A 228 -9.03 -17.39 9.95
CA LEU A 228 -7.61 -17.29 9.60
C LEU A 228 -7.08 -18.61 9.03
N ALA A 229 -7.45 -19.75 9.60
CA ALA A 229 -7.01 -21.06 9.11
C ALA A 229 -7.52 -21.34 7.69
N ILE A 230 -8.79 -21.05 7.41
CA ILE A 230 -9.36 -21.16 6.06
C ILE A 230 -8.59 -20.27 5.09
N LYS A 231 -8.43 -18.97 5.42
CA LYS A 231 -7.78 -18.00 4.54
C LYS A 231 -6.31 -18.32 4.27
N LEU A 232 -5.56 -18.77 5.28
CA LEU A 232 -4.12 -19.01 5.18
C LEU A 232 -3.78 -20.45 4.76
N SER A 233 -4.75 -21.37 4.72
CA SER A 233 -4.50 -22.74 4.28
C SER A 233 -4.00 -22.82 2.83
N SER A 234 -3.26 -23.88 2.54
CA SER A 234 -2.81 -24.26 1.20
C SER A 234 -2.56 -25.78 1.14
N ALA A 235 -2.23 -26.32 -0.02
CA ALA A 235 -1.88 -27.74 -0.14
C ALA A 235 -0.71 -28.16 0.77
N LYS A 236 0.22 -27.23 1.07
CA LYS A 236 1.38 -27.47 1.96
C LYS A 236 1.07 -27.17 3.43
N LEU A 237 -0.03 -26.47 3.70
CA LEU A 237 -0.47 -26.01 5.01
C LEU A 237 -1.95 -26.34 5.20
N PRO A 238 -2.27 -27.56 5.65
CA PRO A 238 -3.66 -27.98 5.79
C PRO A 238 -4.42 -27.15 6.83
N ASN A 239 -5.71 -26.94 6.58
CA ASN A 239 -6.58 -26.12 7.42
C ASN A 239 -6.66 -26.64 8.88
N GLY A 240 -6.94 -27.93 9.10
CA GLY A 240 -7.12 -28.48 10.46
C GLY A 240 -5.98 -28.17 11.44
N PRO A 241 -4.71 -28.52 11.12
CA PRO A 241 -3.57 -28.16 11.96
C PRO A 241 -3.38 -26.65 12.17
N LEU A 242 -3.67 -25.82 11.16
CA LEU A 242 -3.63 -24.36 11.31
C LEU A 242 -4.72 -23.87 12.26
N PHE A 243 -5.92 -24.41 12.16
CA PHE A 243 -7.03 -24.10 13.06
C PHE A 243 -6.68 -24.43 14.50
N ASP A 244 -6.21 -25.65 14.77
CA ASP A 244 -5.82 -26.06 16.12
C ASP A 244 -4.69 -25.18 16.69
N LEU A 245 -3.71 -24.83 15.85
CA LEU A 245 -2.63 -23.92 16.21
C LEU A 245 -3.15 -22.53 16.58
N PHE A 246 -3.95 -21.92 15.72
CA PHE A 246 -4.47 -20.57 15.92
C PHE A 246 -5.42 -20.52 17.10
N LYS A 247 -6.30 -21.52 17.24
CA LYS A 247 -7.21 -21.65 18.37
C LYS A 247 -6.45 -21.81 19.68
N GLY A 248 -5.42 -22.64 19.73
CA GLY A 248 -4.61 -22.81 20.93
C GLY A 248 -3.88 -21.53 21.38
N ILE A 249 -3.58 -20.62 20.45
CA ILE A 249 -2.99 -19.31 20.77
C ILE A 249 -4.06 -18.30 21.17
N LEU A 250 -5.18 -18.22 20.45
CA LEU A 250 -6.24 -17.22 20.66
C LEU A 250 -7.14 -17.54 21.85
N GLU A 251 -7.33 -18.81 22.19
CA GLU A 251 -8.09 -19.27 23.37
C GLU A 251 -7.17 -19.69 24.53
N GLY A 252 -5.86 -19.48 24.40
CA GLY A 252 -4.91 -19.72 25.49
C GLY A 252 -4.99 -18.63 26.58
N ASP A 253 -4.11 -18.74 27.58
CA ASP A 253 -4.15 -17.87 28.78
C ASP A 253 -3.72 -16.41 28.54
N ASP A 254 -3.33 -16.04 27.31
CA ASP A 254 -2.89 -14.68 26.97
C ASP A 254 -4.08 -13.79 26.59
N LEU A 255 -4.81 -13.32 27.59
CA LEU A 255 -6.01 -12.49 27.43
C LEU A 255 -5.75 -11.21 26.60
N ASN A 256 -4.52 -10.72 26.59
CA ASN A 256 -4.13 -9.49 25.89
C ASN A 256 -4.38 -9.55 24.37
N ILE A 257 -4.24 -10.72 23.75
CA ILE A 257 -4.43 -10.85 22.29
C ILE A 257 -5.91 -10.63 21.93
N MET A 258 -6.82 -11.25 22.68
CA MET A 258 -8.25 -11.16 22.38
C MET A 258 -8.83 -9.79 22.72
N ASP A 259 -8.28 -9.09 23.70
CA ASP A 259 -8.65 -7.71 23.96
C ASP A 259 -8.17 -6.80 22.83
N ALA A 260 -6.94 -6.98 22.33
CA ALA A 260 -6.46 -6.26 21.16
C ALA A 260 -7.30 -6.55 19.89
N VAL A 261 -7.78 -7.79 19.70
CA VAL A 261 -8.71 -8.12 18.60
C VAL A 261 -10.02 -7.32 18.70
N LYS A 262 -10.57 -7.18 19.92
CA LYS A 262 -11.79 -6.39 20.15
C LYS A 262 -11.55 -4.91 19.88
N ASP A 263 -10.42 -4.38 20.35
CA ASP A 263 -10.03 -2.99 20.11
C ASP A 263 -9.83 -2.71 18.62
N ASP A 264 -9.19 -3.62 17.88
CA ASP A 264 -9.03 -3.49 16.43
C ASP A 264 -10.39 -3.51 15.70
N LEU A 265 -11.35 -4.35 16.13
CA LEU A 265 -12.72 -4.34 15.59
C LEU A 265 -13.44 -3.01 15.86
N ARG A 266 -13.31 -2.45 17.08
CA ARG A 266 -13.86 -1.13 17.43
C ARG A 266 -13.23 -0.03 16.59
N ALA A 267 -11.90 -0.03 16.50
CA ALA A 267 -11.13 0.93 15.72
C ALA A 267 -11.58 0.97 14.25
N VAL A 268 -11.72 -0.19 13.61
CA VAL A 268 -12.22 -0.25 12.24
C VAL A 268 -13.66 0.25 12.15
N LYS A 269 -14.54 -0.18 13.07
CA LYS A 269 -15.96 0.21 13.05
C LYS A 269 -16.18 1.71 13.26
N GLU A 270 -15.32 2.35 14.06
CA GLU A 270 -15.41 3.77 14.39
C GLU A 270 -14.73 4.67 13.35
N ARG A 271 -13.60 4.24 12.80
CA ARG A 271 -12.74 5.10 11.96
C ARG A 271 -12.92 4.87 10.46
N ASP A 272 -13.44 3.73 10.03
CA ASP A 272 -13.74 3.48 8.62
C ASP A 272 -15.25 3.68 8.33
N PRO A 273 -15.64 4.75 7.61
CA PRO A 273 -17.02 4.99 7.21
C PRO A 273 -17.63 3.87 6.34
N ALA A 274 -16.81 3.11 5.62
CA ALA A 274 -17.27 1.97 4.80
C ALA A 274 -17.55 0.72 5.63
N CYS A 275 -17.11 0.68 6.90
CA CYS A 275 -17.36 -0.43 7.80
C CYS A 275 -18.79 -0.37 8.38
N ILE A 276 -19.76 -0.94 7.66
CA ILE A 276 -21.16 -0.94 8.08
C ILE A 276 -21.44 -1.74 9.36
N SER A 277 -20.68 -2.79 9.67
CA SER A 277 -20.91 -3.68 10.82
C SER A 277 -19.63 -4.39 11.29
N TYR A 278 -19.64 -4.99 12.49
CA TYR A 278 -18.48 -5.75 13.00
C TYR A 278 -18.25 -7.03 12.19
N VAL A 279 -19.33 -7.70 11.79
CA VAL A 279 -19.26 -8.89 10.92
C VAL A 279 -18.65 -8.55 9.56
N HIS A 280 -18.99 -7.39 9.01
CA HIS A 280 -18.45 -6.93 7.73
C HIS A 280 -16.92 -6.78 7.78
N CYS A 281 -16.40 -6.13 8.83
CA CYS A 281 -14.96 -6.05 9.08
C CYS A 281 -14.35 -7.45 9.25
N PHE A 282 -14.88 -8.22 10.20
CA PHE A 282 -14.33 -9.53 10.58
C PHE A 282 -14.20 -10.48 9.38
N MET A 283 -15.18 -10.51 8.49
CA MET A 283 -15.20 -11.47 7.39
C MET A 283 -14.38 -11.00 6.17
N ASN A 284 -14.31 -9.69 5.91
CA ASN A 284 -13.85 -9.18 4.62
C ASN A 284 -12.60 -8.30 4.68
N PHE A 285 -12.27 -7.70 5.83
CA PHE A 285 -11.21 -6.70 5.88
C PHE A 285 -9.85 -7.35 6.07
N LYS A 286 -9.11 -7.45 4.98
CA LYS A 286 -7.80 -8.12 4.97
C LYS A 286 -6.76 -7.45 5.87
N GLY A 287 -6.85 -6.14 6.09
CA GLY A 287 -5.99 -5.43 7.03
C GLY A 287 -6.20 -5.89 8.47
N PHE A 288 -7.46 -5.97 8.90
CA PHE A 288 -7.82 -6.55 10.19
C PHE A 288 -7.30 -7.99 10.33
N LEU A 289 -7.55 -8.84 9.34
CA LEU A 289 -7.10 -10.24 9.35
C LEU A 289 -5.57 -10.37 9.39
N ALA A 290 -4.84 -9.53 8.65
CA ALA A 290 -3.38 -9.53 8.66
C ALA A 290 -2.82 -9.10 10.01
N CYS A 291 -3.42 -8.10 10.66
CA CYS A 291 -3.04 -7.69 12.02
C CYS A 291 -3.20 -8.86 13.01
N GLN A 292 -4.35 -9.56 12.97
CA GLN A 292 -4.58 -10.68 13.88
C GLN A 292 -3.66 -11.88 13.62
N ALA A 293 -3.40 -12.19 12.35
CA ALA A 293 -2.43 -13.21 11.97
C ALA A 293 -1.01 -12.86 12.43
N HIS A 294 -0.63 -11.58 12.39
CA HIS A 294 0.63 -11.10 12.96
C HIS A 294 0.69 -11.33 14.46
N ARG A 295 -0.37 -11.04 15.24
CA ARG A 295 -0.37 -11.29 16.70
C ARG A 295 -0.09 -12.77 17.02
N VAL A 296 -0.69 -13.68 16.26
CA VAL A 296 -0.44 -15.12 16.37
C VAL A 296 1.01 -15.45 16.02
N ALA A 297 1.53 -14.93 14.91
CA ALA A 297 2.91 -15.11 14.48
C ALA A 297 3.92 -14.53 15.49
N HIS A 298 3.62 -13.38 16.08
CA HIS A 298 4.41 -12.72 17.11
C HIS A 298 4.49 -13.58 18.37
N LYS A 299 3.37 -14.16 18.83
CA LYS A 299 3.38 -15.10 19.96
C LYS A 299 4.28 -16.30 19.68
N LEU A 300 4.19 -16.89 18.49
CA LEU A 300 5.05 -17.99 18.06
C LEU A 300 6.53 -17.60 17.99
N TRP A 301 6.81 -16.38 17.53
CA TRP A 301 8.16 -15.83 17.48
C TRP A 301 8.76 -15.70 18.89
N LEU A 302 8.00 -15.19 19.86
CA LEU A 302 8.41 -15.08 21.26
C LEU A 302 8.60 -16.45 21.93
N GLN A 303 7.86 -17.47 21.51
CA GLN A 303 8.04 -18.86 21.95
C GLN A 303 9.24 -19.56 21.28
N GLY A 304 10.02 -18.86 20.45
CA GLY A 304 11.16 -19.42 19.72
C GLY A 304 10.78 -20.26 18.50
N ARG A 305 9.49 -20.38 18.16
CA ARG A 305 8.98 -21.09 16.96
C ARG A 305 9.12 -20.22 15.71
N LYS A 306 10.31 -19.65 15.50
CA LYS A 306 10.59 -18.60 14.50
C LYS A 306 10.30 -19.02 13.06
N VAL A 307 10.65 -20.25 12.68
CA VAL A 307 10.41 -20.79 11.33
C VAL A 307 8.91 -20.77 11.00
N LEU A 308 8.08 -21.19 11.97
CA LEU A 308 6.63 -21.21 11.80
C LEU A 308 6.04 -19.79 11.77
N ALA A 309 6.55 -18.89 12.61
CA ALA A 309 6.12 -17.50 12.61
C ALA A 309 6.40 -16.82 11.24
N VAL A 310 7.60 -17.01 10.68
CA VAL A 310 7.99 -16.47 9.36
C VAL A 310 7.20 -17.14 8.24
N MET A 311 6.87 -18.42 8.36
CA MET A 311 5.99 -19.09 7.40
C MET A 311 4.59 -18.45 7.38
N ILE A 312 4.01 -18.14 8.56
CA ILE A 312 2.72 -17.45 8.67
C ILE A 312 2.81 -16.05 8.07
N GLN A 313 3.87 -15.28 8.38
CA GLN A 313 4.13 -13.97 7.76
C GLN A 313 4.11 -14.06 6.23
N ASN A 314 4.89 -14.97 5.64
CA ASN A 314 4.93 -15.13 4.18
C ASN A 314 3.56 -15.47 3.61
N ARG A 315 2.80 -16.34 4.30
CA ARG A 315 1.46 -16.71 3.84
C ARG A 315 0.47 -15.54 3.91
N VAL A 316 0.57 -14.70 4.94
CA VAL A 316 -0.19 -13.45 5.07
C VAL A 316 0.16 -12.49 3.93
N SER A 317 1.45 -12.35 3.60
CA SER A 317 1.91 -11.54 2.47
C SER A 317 1.35 -12.04 1.15
N GLU A 318 1.40 -13.35 0.87
CA GLU A 318 0.86 -13.96 -0.34
C GLU A 318 -0.66 -13.77 -0.51
N VAL A 319 -1.43 -13.95 0.56
CA VAL A 319 -2.90 -14.00 0.49
C VAL A 319 -3.56 -12.65 0.72
N LEU A 320 -3.01 -11.85 1.62
CA LEU A 320 -3.61 -10.57 2.06
C LEU A 320 -2.84 -9.36 1.52
N GLY A 321 -1.62 -9.55 1.01
CA GLY A 321 -0.78 -8.48 0.48
C GLY A 321 -0.21 -7.57 1.57
N VAL A 322 0.00 -8.11 2.77
CA VAL A 322 0.53 -7.40 3.94
C VAL A 322 1.74 -8.16 4.47
N ASP A 323 2.88 -7.49 4.60
CA ASP A 323 4.12 -8.11 5.10
C ASP A 323 4.54 -7.47 6.42
N ILE A 324 4.24 -8.15 7.53
CA ILE A 324 4.64 -7.72 8.87
C ILE A 324 5.55 -8.77 9.46
N HIS A 325 6.81 -8.41 9.71
CA HIS A 325 7.75 -9.32 10.31
C HIS A 325 7.30 -9.72 11.73
N PRO A 326 7.31 -11.01 12.12
CA PRO A 326 6.82 -11.46 13.43
C PRO A 326 7.53 -10.84 14.63
N GLY A 327 8.74 -10.33 14.45
CA GLY A 327 9.48 -9.57 15.46
C GLY A 327 8.93 -8.16 15.76
N ALA A 328 8.14 -7.59 14.85
CA ALA A 328 7.56 -6.26 15.01
C ALA A 328 6.56 -6.24 16.17
N LYS A 329 6.57 -5.14 16.94
CA LYS A 329 5.67 -4.94 18.08
C LYS A 329 4.54 -4.02 17.65
N ILE A 330 3.30 -4.44 17.87
CA ILE A 330 2.10 -3.69 17.46
C ILE A 330 1.14 -3.61 18.65
N GLY A 331 0.69 -2.40 18.97
CA GLY A 331 -0.33 -2.11 19.98
C GLY A 331 -1.72 -2.62 19.61
N SER A 332 -2.76 -2.08 20.24
CA SER A 332 -4.17 -2.36 19.94
C SER A 332 -4.90 -1.16 19.34
N GLY A 333 -6.11 -1.36 18.83
CA GLY A 333 -6.88 -0.30 18.18
C GLY A 333 -6.30 0.05 16.80
N ILE A 334 -5.74 -0.92 16.09
CA ILE A 334 -5.05 -0.71 14.83
C ILE A 334 -6.03 -0.73 13.66
N LEU A 335 -5.97 0.30 12.81
CA LEU A 335 -6.63 0.31 11.51
C LEU A 335 -5.59 0.15 10.40
N LEU A 336 -5.63 -0.97 9.70
CA LEU A 336 -4.90 -1.17 8.44
C LEU A 336 -5.88 -1.02 7.28
N ASP A 337 -6.04 0.19 6.78
CA ASP A 337 -7.05 0.51 5.76
C ASP A 337 -6.54 0.19 4.35
N HIS A 338 -7.35 -0.54 3.57
CA HIS A 338 -7.05 -1.21 2.30
C HIS A 338 -5.87 -2.22 2.34
N ALA A 339 -4.86 -1.97 3.17
CA ALA A 339 -3.73 -2.80 3.59
C ALA A 339 -2.75 -3.31 2.52
N THR A 340 -3.14 -3.36 1.25
CA THR A 340 -2.27 -3.86 0.16
C THR A 340 -0.93 -3.13 0.15
N GLY A 341 0.17 -3.87 0.12
CA GLY A 341 1.53 -3.31 0.02
C GLY A 341 2.07 -2.72 1.32
N ILE A 342 1.40 -2.93 2.46
CA ILE A 342 1.99 -2.56 3.76
C ILE A 342 3.18 -3.48 4.05
N VAL A 343 4.31 -2.87 4.41
CA VAL A 343 5.55 -3.55 4.81
C VAL A 343 6.01 -3.02 6.17
N VAL A 344 6.19 -3.90 7.15
CA VAL A 344 6.63 -3.55 8.51
C VAL A 344 7.81 -4.43 8.91
N GLY A 345 8.96 -3.81 9.11
CA GLY A 345 10.20 -4.53 9.41
C GLY A 345 10.35 -5.04 10.84
N GLU A 346 11.33 -5.92 11.04
CA GLU A 346 11.52 -6.72 12.26
C GLU A 346 11.55 -5.95 13.58
N THR A 347 12.16 -4.76 13.60
CA THR A 347 12.39 -4.00 14.84
C THR A 347 11.46 -2.80 14.97
N ALA A 348 10.43 -2.74 14.11
CA ALA A 348 9.44 -1.68 14.15
C ALA A 348 8.60 -1.82 15.43
N VAL A 349 8.20 -0.67 15.97
CA VAL A 349 7.23 -0.58 17.06
C VAL A 349 6.11 0.32 16.60
N ILE A 350 4.88 -0.17 16.71
CA ILE A 350 3.66 0.56 16.41
C ILE A 350 2.87 0.66 17.72
N GLY A 351 2.56 1.89 18.14
CA GLY A 351 1.74 2.19 19.30
C GLY A 351 0.28 1.76 19.16
N ASN A 352 -0.56 2.25 20.06
CA ASN A 352 -2.00 2.03 20.05
C ASN A 352 -2.71 3.05 19.16
N ASP A 353 -3.92 2.73 18.71
CA ASP A 353 -4.80 3.65 17.97
C ASP A 353 -4.20 4.21 16.68
N VAL A 354 -3.24 3.50 16.09
CA VAL A 354 -2.59 3.89 14.84
C VAL A 354 -3.44 3.50 13.64
N SER A 355 -3.53 4.41 12.67
CA SER A 355 -4.17 4.18 11.37
C SER A 355 -3.13 4.20 10.25
N ILE A 356 -3.04 3.12 9.48
CA ILE A 356 -2.07 2.94 8.40
C ILE A 356 -2.83 2.61 7.11
N LEU A 357 -2.64 3.43 6.08
CA LEU A 357 -3.24 3.21 4.77
C LEU A 357 -2.38 2.26 3.90
N HIS A 358 -2.88 1.91 2.72
CA HIS A 358 -2.20 1.00 1.80
C HIS A 358 -0.80 1.51 1.35
N ASN A 359 0.04 0.57 0.94
CA ASN A 359 1.37 0.79 0.37
C ASN A 359 2.34 1.56 1.29
N VAL A 360 2.11 1.50 2.60
CA VAL A 360 3.00 2.10 3.60
C VAL A 360 4.18 1.18 3.90
N THR A 361 5.38 1.75 3.97
CA THR A 361 6.60 1.02 4.37
C THR A 361 7.16 1.58 5.67
N LEU A 362 7.31 0.73 6.69
CA LEU A 362 8.06 0.98 7.92
C LEU A 362 9.36 0.16 7.86
N GLY A 363 10.34 0.72 7.14
CA GLY A 363 11.50 0.00 6.63
C GLY A 363 12.84 0.42 7.24
N GLY A 364 13.87 -0.34 6.93
CA GLY A 364 15.26 0.02 7.26
C GLY A 364 15.90 0.87 6.16
N ASN A 365 16.93 1.64 6.51
CA ASN A 365 17.71 2.44 5.55
C ASN A 365 18.91 1.70 4.94
N GLY A 366 19.08 0.40 5.24
CA GLY A 366 20.14 -0.47 4.72
C GLY A 366 21.55 -0.26 5.29
N LYS A 367 21.75 0.70 6.20
CA LYS A 367 23.09 1.09 6.70
C LYS A 367 23.47 0.50 8.05
N ILE A 368 22.49 0.00 8.82
CA ILE A 368 22.66 -0.33 10.24
C ILE A 368 22.10 -1.72 10.53
N SER A 369 22.88 -2.53 11.25
CA SER A 369 22.42 -3.79 11.84
C SER A 369 21.87 -3.55 13.25
N GLY A 370 20.95 -4.41 13.72
CA GLY A 370 20.26 -4.22 15.00
C GLY A 370 18.96 -3.42 14.83
N ASP A 371 18.68 -2.51 15.76
CA ASP A 371 17.45 -1.71 15.73
C ASP A 371 17.49 -0.66 14.63
N ARG A 372 16.69 -0.87 13.59
CA ARG A 372 16.84 -0.21 12.28
C ARG A 372 15.52 0.22 11.64
N HIS A 373 14.40 0.07 12.34
CA HIS A 373 13.06 0.35 11.82
C HIS A 373 12.33 1.37 12.70
N PRO A 374 11.27 2.04 12.17
CA PRO A 374 10.61 3.15 12.85
C PRO A 374 9.94 2.80 14.18
N LYS A 375 9.77 3.81 15.04
CA LYS A 375 8.99 3.79 16.28
C LYS A 375 7.81 4.74 16.13
N ILE A 376 6.64 4.18 15.91
CA ILE A 376 5.38 4.92 15.70
C ILE A 376 4.68 5.08 17.04
N GLY A 377 4.45 6.32 17.46
CA GLY A 377 3.69 6.68 18.65
C GLY A 377 2.20 6.38 18.55
N ASP A 378 1.49 6.62 19.65
CA ASP A 378 0.06 6.33 19.76
C ASP A 378 -0.76 7.33 18.93
N GLY A 379 -1.87 6.88 18.35
CA GLY A 379 -2.82 7.75 17.62
C GLY A 379 -2.29 8.31 16.30
N VAL A 380 -1.15 7.82 15.79
CA VAL A 380 -0.55 8.29 14.53
C VAL A 380 -1.42 7.89 13.33
N LEU A 381 -1.56 8.80 12.38
CA LEU A 381 -2.15 8.54 11.06
C LEU A 381 -1.06 8.54 9.99
N ILE A 382 -0.94 7.44 9.24
CA ILE A 382 0.03 7.29 8.15
C ILE A 382 -0.72 7.17 6.82
N GLY A 383 -0.61 8.21 5.99
CA GLY A 383 -1.23 8.28 4.67
C GLY A 383 -0.70 7.25 3.67
N ALA A 384 -1.51 6.97 2.65
CA ALA A 384 -1.21 5.95 1.65
C ALA A 384 0.13 6.18 0.93
N GLY A 385 0.86 5.11 0.63
CA GLY A 385 2.10 5.18 -0.14
C GLY A 385 3.30 5.78 0.60
N THR A 386 3.18 6.04 1.90
CA THR A 386 4.23 6.65 2.71
C THR A 386 5.37 5.67 2.99
N CYS A 387 6.61 6.16 2.96
CA CYS A 387 7.80 5.41 3.33
C CYS A 387 8.51 6.05 4.52
N ILE A 388 8.58 5.35 5.65
CA ILE A 388 9.27 5.78 6.87
C ILE A 388 10.48 4.87 7.07
N LEU A 389 11.69 5.44 7.01
CA LEU A 389 12.92 4.66 6.89
C LEU A 389 13.92 4.94 8.01
N GLY A 390 14.41 3.85 8.61
CA GLY A 390 15.43 3.88 9.66
C GLY A 390 14.84 3.82 11.07
N ASN A 391 15.73 3.79 12.07
CA ASN A 391 15.34 3.87 13.47
C ASN A 391 15.07 5.32 13.85
N ILE A 392 13.90 5.82 13.45
CA ILE A 392 13.39 7.17 13.72
C ILE A 392 12.10 7.11 14.52
N GLN A 393 11.81 8.17 15.25
CA GLN A 393 10.64 8.29 16.11
C GLN A 393 9.58 9.18 15.47
N ILE A 394 8.36 8.66 15.36
CA ILE A 394 7.17 9.42 14.98
C ILE A 394 6.37 9.62 16.26
N GLY A 395 6.28 10.86 16.72
CA GLY A 395 5.62 11.20 17.97
C GLY A 395 4.11 10.98 17.94
N ASP A 396 3.53 10.86 19.13
CA ASP A 396 2.09 10.57 19.30
C ASP A 396 1.20 11.58 18.57
N ALA A 397 0.11 11.06 18.00
CA ALA A 397 -0.90 11.81 17.25
C ALA A 397 -0.32 12.67 16.10
N ALA A 398 0.85 12.30 15.57
CA ALA A 398 1.36 12.88 14.34
C ALA A 398 0.58 12.39 13.12
N ASN A 399 0.53 13.22 12.07
CA ASN A 399 -0.10 12.89 10.80
C ASN A 399 0.96 12.90 9.70
N ILE A 400 1.13 11.77 9.02
CA ILE A 400 2.06 11.66 7.89
C ILE A 400 1.24 11.70 6.60
N GLY A 401 1.46 12.73 5.79
CA GLY A 401 0.76 12.91 4.52
C GLY A 401 1.05 11.77 3.53
N PRO A 402 0.11 11.45 2.63
CA PRO A 402 0.27 10.38 1.65
C PRO A 402 1.47 10.62 0.73
N GLY A 403 2.14 9.54 0.32
CA GLY A 403 3.30 9.57 -0.58
C GLY A 403 4.58 10.16 0.02
N SER A 404 4.61 10.41 1.33
CA SER A 404 5.75 11.05 1.98
C SER A 404 6.93 10.11 2.18
N VAL A 405 8.15 10.66 2.19
CA VAL A 405 9.38 9.94 2.55
C VAL A 405 9.96 10.54 3.82
N VAL A 406 9.81 9.84 4.94
CA VAL A 406 10.21 10.28 6.26
C VAL A 406 11.52 9.61 6.67
N ILE A 407 12.55 10.43 6.85
CA ILE A 407 13.93 9.99 7.16
C ILE A 407 14.51 10.67 8.41
N LYS A 408 13.67 11.44 9.13
CA LYS A 408 14.00 12.14 10.37
C LYS A 408 12.84 12.00 11.35
N ASP A 409 13.14 12.20 12.63
CA ASP A 409 12.12 12.17 13.68
C ASP A 409 11.04 13.24 13.45
N VAL A 410 9.81 12.89 13.81
CA VAL A 410 8.63 13.75 13.69
C VAL A 410 8.08 14.03 15.10
N PRO A 411 7.98 15.30 15.53
CA PRO A 411 7.45 15.61 16.86
C PRO A 411 5.97 15.20 17.02
N PRO A 412 5.50 14.95 18.25
CA PRO A 412 4.09 14.65 18.51
C PRO A 412 3.14 15.75 18.04
N ARG A 413 1.93 15.38 17.60
CA ARG A 413 0.86 16.29 17.18
C ARG A 413 1.27 17.26 16.06
N THR A 414 2.17 16.82 15.18
CA THR A 414 2.56 17.55 13.97
C THR A 414 2.08 16.84 12.73
N THR A 415 1.92 17.59 11.64
CA THR A 415 1.69 17.01 10.32
C THR A 415 2.97 17.14 9.52
N VAL A 416 3.38 16.12 8.77
CA VAL A 416 4.49 16.21 7.83
C VAL A 416 4.07 15.71 6.46
N LEU A 417 4.64 16.27 5.40
CA LEU A 417 4.42 15.82 4.03
C LEU A 417 5.64 16.05 3.13
N GLY A 418 5.73 15.31 2.03
CA GLY A 418 6.70 15.52 0.96
C GLY A 418 7.79 14.45 0.87
N ASN A 419 8.65 14.61 -0.14
CA ASN A 419 9.79 13.74 -0.39
C ASN A 419 11.05 14.60 -0.62
N PRO A 420 11.92 14.78 0.40
CA PRO A 420 11.77 14.32 1.78
C PRO A 420 10.67 15.06 2.54
N ALA A 421 10.16 14.46 3.61
CA ALA A 421 9.07 15.03 4.40
C ALA A 421 9.53 16.20 5.29
N HIS A 422 8.69 17.23 5.38
CA HIS A 422 8.85 18.40 6.25
C HIS A 422 7.55 18.70 7.01
N ILE A 423 7.66 19.35 8.17
CA ILE A 423 6.53 19.84 8.98
C ILE A 423 5.78 20.94 8.23
#